data_AF-W4B686-F1
#
_entry.id   AF-W4B686-F1
#
_cell.length_a   1.000
_cell.length_b   1.000
_cell.length_c   1.000
_cell.angle_alpha   90.00
_cell.angle_beta   90.00
_cell.angle_gamma   90.00
#
_symmetry.space_group_name_H-M   'P 1'
#
loop_
_entity.id
_entity.type
_entity.pdbx_description
1 polymer ?
#
loop_
_entity_poly.entity_id
_entity_poly.type
_entity_poly.pdbx_seq_one_letter_code
_entity_poly.pdbx_strand_id
1 'polypeptide(L)'
;MVALFDIVKQWKWYDWAMLLLRMGACISLILTFIELRDQFTLALWVVVLWELAAFSVPWLCLLLNHKAYWVTETVISGGISIYLTSIFPAAYLSFIVPAFLMATNSSGIAYRWTGPVTIVLIPLLIKLYAPSTNLILMMVHVALAFAFGFAFHLLMVNHRQNEIIRTQNTVLEQYLSQVERVTLLEERERLSKELHDTMGHTYTAVIMGLESLRSTAADAAAQHKLSDLLELTRTSLDEIRGYLHEMDSPQEQIPLVQSLQEAAEEFGRNAGVKVGLRVLGDEYQISRQAKMTFYRCLQESLTNSVRHGHATRMDVLLQFELQQTRLEIQDNGRGTARIQEGFGLSAMRERASRLQGQVSIHSDSEEGTVVTCSLPRALKPADDVIKLMLVDNEPFVRDSLGMILESERDFEVVGRAEHGLDAVNMCEELQPHLILMDLEMPVMDGITATQSIKQRWPFIKVLILTTFEQKDKAVQAMRSGADGYLLKTMEPRELAEHIRIVIRGGTLMDPSISAKLFEGDASDFLEEKTAIAPLGISAPESSPLRVLYDLTPREMEILQHLSKGMRYKSIAMKLYLSDGTVRNYASALYAKMGVRNREEAIEAANKAGLI
;
A
#
# COMPACT_ATOMS: atom_id res chain seq x y z
N MET A 1 31.50 -24.59 -14.77
CA MET A 1 31.20 -24.80 -16.21
C MET A 1 29.96 -24.02 -16.70
N VAL A 2 29.11 -23.48 -15.81
CA VAL A 2 27.95 -22.64 -16.17
C VAL A 2 28.32 -21.16 -16.38
N ALA A 3 29.32 -20.63 -15.68
CA ALA A 3 29.73 -19.22 -15.78
C ALA A 3 30.49 -18.83 -17.06
N LEU A 4 30.86 -19.79 -17.93
CA LEU A 4 31.57 -19.48 -19.18
C LEU A 4 30.61 -19.19 -20.35
N PHE A 5 29.34 -19.58 -20.25
CA PHE A 5 28.34 -19.42 -21.31
C PHE A 5 27.54 -18.12 -21.24
N ASP A 6 27.57 -17.38 -20.12
CA ASP A 6 26.98 -16.03 -20.01
C ASP A 6 27.79 -14.95 -20.75
N ILE A 7 28.96 -15.30 -21.30
CA ILE A 7 29.83 -14.42 -22.08
C ILE A 7 29.46 -14.41 -23.58
N VAL A 8 28.50 -15.24 -24.00
CA VAL A 8 28.01 -15.18 -25.38
C VAL A 8 27.04 -14.01 -25.48
N LYS A 9 27.58 -12.81 -25.77
CA LYS A 9 26.84 -11.66 -26.32
C LYS A 9 25.76 -12.23 -27.25
N GLN A 10 24.48 -11.93 -27.02
CA GLN A 10 23.46 -12.34 -27.99
C GLN A 10 23.76 -11.62 -29.30
N TRP A 11 24.27 -12.36 -30.30
CA TRP A 11 24.62 -11.79 -31.58
C TRP A 11 23.34 -11.35 -32.27
N LYS A 12 23.30 -10.08 -32.66
CA LYS A 12 22.23 -9.58 -33.50
C LYS A 12 22.57 -9.85 -34.96
N TRP A 13 21.59 -9.71 -35.85
CA TRP A 13 21.76 -9.96 -37.28
C TRP A 13 22.93 -9.17 -37.90
N TYR A 14 23.21 -7.97 -37.40
CA TYR A 14 24.33 -7.14 -37.88
C TYR A 14 25.71 -7.65 -37.41
N ASP A 15 25.80 -8.31 -36.25
CA ASP A 15 27.05 -8.96 -35.80
C ASP A 15 27.40 -10.13 -36.74
N TRP A 16 26.38 -10.92 -37.13
CA TRP A 16 26.51 -11.99 -38.12
C TRP A 16 26.89 -11.45 -39.51
N ALA A 17 26.28 -10.36 -39.95
CA ALA A 17 26.61 -9.73 -41.22
C ALA A 17 28.08 -9.27 -41.28
N MET A 18 28.60 -8.67 -40.21
CA MET A 18 30.01 -8.26 -40.12
C MET A 18 30.97 -9.46 -40.11
N LEU A 19 30.63 -10.54 -39.41
CA LEU A 19 31.42 -11.78 -39.44
C LEU A 19 31.47 -12.36 -40.86
N LEU A 20 30.32 -12.46 -41.53
CA LEU A 20 30.23 -13.01 -42.89
C LEU A 20 31.03 -12.17 -43.89
N LEU A 21 30.95 -10.84 -43.80
CA LEU A 21 31.76 -9.93 -44.63
C LEU A 21 33.27 -10.16 -44.41
N ARG A 22 33.69 -10.30 -43.15
CA ARG A 22 35.09 -10.56 -42.79
C ARG A 22 35.56 -11.94 -43.27
N MET A 23 34.72 -12.95 -43.14
CA MET A 23 35.00 -14.31 -43.60
C MET A 23 35.14 -14.35 -45.13
N GLY A 24 34.25 -13.68 -45.86
CA GLY A 24 34.34 -13.56 -47.32
C GLY A 24 35.63 -12.88 -47.78
N ALA A 25 36.04 -11.80 -47.12
CA ALA A 25 37.30 -11.12 -47.41
C ALA A 25 38.53 -12.01 -47.15
N CYS A 26 38.55 -12.73 -46.03
CA CYS A 26 39.62 -13.67 -45.68
C CYS A 26 39.72 -14.81 -46.69
N ILE A 27 38.59 -15.43 -47.07
CA ILE A 27 38.56 -16.49 -48.09
C ILE A 27 39.06 -15.95 -49.44
N SER A 28 38.59 -14.77 -49.85
CA SER A 28 39.04 -14.13 -51.10
C SER A 28 40.56 -13.92 -51.11
N LEU A 29 41.14 -13.44 -50.01
CA LEU A 29 42.58 -13.23 -49.88
C LEU A 29 43.35 -14.55 -49.95
N ILE A 30 42.90 -15.57 -49.23
CA ILE A 30 43.51 -16.91 -49.26
C ILE A 30 43.49 -17.49 -50.68
N LEU A 31 42.38 -17.36 -51.41
CA LEU A 31 42.29 -17.82 -52.81
C LEU A 31 43.26 -17.07 -53.71
N THR A 32 43.35 -15.74 -53.57
CA THR A 32 44.33 -14.91 -54.30
C THR A 32 45.77 -15.33 -54.01
N PHE A 33 46.10 -15.69 -52.76
CA PHE A 33 47.42 -16.20 -52.40
C PHE A 33 47.74 -17.57 -53.00
N ILE A 34 46.74 -18.45 -53.12
CA ILE A 34 46.91 -19.77 -53.73
C ILE A 34 47.19 -19.62 -55.24
N GLU A 35 46.44 -18.75 -55.92
CA GLU A 35 46.60 -18.52 -57.37
C GLU A 35 47.94 -17.85 -57.72
N LEU A 36 48.43 -16.93 -56.89
CA LEU A 36 49.64 -16.14 -57.14
C LEU A 36 50.87 -16.62 -56.38
N ARG A 37 50.88 -17.88 -55.91
CA ARG A 37 51.90 -18.44 -55.00
C ARG A 37 53.35 -18.17 -55.43
N ASP A 38 53.64 -18.25 -56.73
CA ASP A 38 55.00 -18.15 -57.27
C ASP A 38 55.56 -16.71 -57.28
N GLN A 39 54.74 -15.72 -56.95
CA GLN A 39 55.10 -14.30 -56.96
C GLN A 39 55.39 -13.75 -55.56
N PHE A 40 55.19 -14.54 -54.50
CA PHE A 40 55.40 -14.13 -53.12
C PHE A 40 56.79 -14.52 -52.59
N THR A 41 57.41 -13.61 -51.83
CA THR A 41 58.71 -13.85 -51.18
C THR A 41 58.61 -14.63 -49.87
N LEU A 42 57.45 -14.55 -49.20
CA LEU A 42 57.15 -15.31 -47.99
C LEU A 42 56.59 -16.70 -48.30
N ALA A 43 56.93 -17.68 -47.46
CA ALA A 43 56.33 -19.00 -47.55
C ALA A 43 54.81 -18.93 -47.32
N LEU A 44 54.05 -19.69 -48.11
CA LEU A 44 52.58 -19.71 -48.09
C LEU A 44 51.99 -19.87 -46.66
N TRP A 45 52.61 -20.71 -45.82
CA TRP A 45 52.13 -20.94 -44.46
C TRP A 45 52.27 -19.70 -43.54
N VAL A 46 53.27 -18.84 -43.77
CA VAL A 46 53.46 -17.60 -42.99
C VAL A 46 52.33 -16.63 -43.28
N VAL A 47 51.99 -16.51 -44.56
CA VAL A 47 50.92 -15.63 -45.03
C VAL A 47 49.56 -16.12 -44.55
N VAL A 48 49.28 -17.43 -44.66
CA VAL A 48 48.03 -18.02 -44.15
C VAL A 48 47.92 -17.83 -42.63
N LEU A 49 49.01 -17.98 -41.88
CA LEU A 49 49.03 -17.72 -40.44
C LEU A 49 48.76 -16.25 -40.13
N TRP A 50 49.32 -15.33 -40.91
CA TRP A 50 49.07 -13.89 -40.76
C TRP A 50 47.61 -13.55 -41.08
N GLU A 51 47.03 -14.11 -42.14
CA GLU A 51 45.60 -13.95 -42.46
C GLU A 51 44.68 -14.51 -41.36
N LEU A 52 45.01 -15.68 -40.80
CA LEU A 52 44.28 -16.24 -39.66
C LEU A 52 44.39 -15.34 -38.42
N ALA A 53 45.56 -14.73 -38.19
CA ALA A 53 45.74 -13.74 -37.14
C ALA A 53 44.96 -12.45 -37.42
N ALA A 54 44.95 -11.97 -38.66
CA ALA A 54 44.17 -10.81 -39.10
C ALA A 54 42.67 -11.07 -38.95
N PHE A 55 42.19 -12.27 -39.19
CA PHE A 55 40.80 -12.64 -38.93
C PHE A 55 40.48 -12.70 -37.44
N SER A 56 41.30 -13.39 -36.65
CA SER A 56 40.95 -13.81 -35.29
C SER A 56 41.34 -12.81 -34.20
N VAL A 57 42.51 -12.18 -34.29
CA VAL A 57 43.07 -11.34 -33.20
C VAL A 57 42.25 -10.07 -32.99
N PRO A 58 41.92 -9.28 -34.02
CA PRO A 58 41.07 -8.11 -33.81
C PRO A 58 39.67 -8.53 -33.34
N TRP A 59 39.10 -9.61 -33.86
CA TRP A 59 37.79 -10.10 -33.43
C TRP A 59 37.76 -10.48 -31.94
N LEU A 60 38.79 -11.19 -31.45
CA LEU A 60 38.96 -11.48 -30.03
C LEU A 60 39.10 -10.20 -29.20
N CYS A 61 39.84 -9.21 -29.71
CA CYS A 61 39.97 -7.92 -29.05
C CYS A 61 38.65 -7.14 -29.03
N LEU A 62 37.78 -7.29 -30.02
CA LEU A 62 36.44 -6.68 -30.02
C LEU A 62 35.57 -7.22 -28.88
N LEU A 63 35.69 -8.51 -28.57
CA LEU A 63 34.96 -9.16 -27.47
C LEU A 63 35.45 -8.70 -26.09
N LEU A 64 36.74 -8.38 -25.96
CA LEU A 64 37.37 -8.02 -24.68
C LEU A 64 37.43 -6.50 -24.44
N ASN A 65 37.87 -5.71 -25.43
CA ASN A 65 38.10 -4.28 -25.31
C ASN A 65 38.05 -3.54 -26.67
N HIS A 66 37.05 -2.69 -26.84
CA HIS A 66 36.86 -1.90 -28.08
C HIS A 66 38.04 -0.96 -28.41
N LYS A 67 38.83 -0.54 -27.41
CA LYS A 67 40.02 0.28 -27.65
C LYS A 67 41.18 -0.53 -28.24
N ALA A 68 41.30 -1.82 -27.89
CA ALA A 68 42.33 -2.69 -28.43
C ALA A 68 42.00 -3.09 -29.87
N TYR A 69 40.72 -3.25 -30.20
CA TYR A 69 40.23 -3.63 -31.52
C TYR A 69 40.82 -2.78 -32.65
N TRP A 70 40.61 -1.45 -32.63
CA TRP A 70 41.01 -0.61 -33.76
C TRP A 70 42.53 -0.58 -33.97
N VAL A 71 43.32 -0.67 -32.88
CA VAL A 71 44.77 -0.78 -32.94
C VAL A 71 45.18 -2.11 -33.60
N THR A 72 44.62 -3.22 -33.14
CA THR A 72 44.95 -4.55 -33.69
C THR A 72 44.53 -4.72 -35.15
N GLU A 73 43.36 -4.19 -35.53
CA GLU A 73 42.90 -4.18 -36.91
C GLU A 73 43.83 -3.34 -37.80
N THR A 74 44.27 -2.18 -37.31
CA THR A 74 45.16 -1.28 -38.06
C THR A 74 46.54 -1.91 -38.26
N VAL A 75 47.11 -2.51 -37.21
CA VAL A 75 48.45 -3.10 -37.27
C VAL A 75 48.46 -4.39 -38.09
N ILE A 76 47.53 -5.30 -37.82
CA ILE A 76 47.57 -6.65 -38.41
C ILE A 76 47.00 -6.61 -39.83
N SER A 77 45.77 -6.13 -40.02
CA SER A 77 45.13 -6.07 -41.34
C SER A 77 45.78 -5.01 -42.24
N GLY A 78 46.15 -3.85 -41.69
CA GLY A 78 46.90 -2.82 -42.44
C GLY A 78 48.30 -3.29 -42.84
N GLY A 79 48.99 -4.07 -42.00
CA GLY A 79 50.28 -4.66 -42.31
C GLY A 79 50.23 -5.64 -43.49
N ILE A 80 49.22 -6.52 -43.51
CA ILE A 80 48.96 -7.42 -44.64
C ILE A 80 48.69 -6.63 -45.92
N SER A 81 47.83 -5.61 -45.86
CA SER A 81 47.50 -4.79 -47.04
C SER A 81 48.71 -4.05 -47.59
N ILE A 82 49.61 -3.52 -46.74
CA ILE A 82 50.86 -2.88 -47.17
C ILE A 82 51.77 -3.90 -47.88
N TYR A 83 51.98 -5.08 -47.28
CA TYR A 83 52.79 -6.14 -47.87
C TYR A 83 52.24 -6.58 -49.23
N LEU A 84 50.95 -6.89 -49.29
CA LEU A 84 50.26 -7.26 -50.52
C LEU A 84 50.40 -6.21 -51.62
N THR A 85 50.26 -4.94 -51.26
CA THR A 85 50.33 -3.84 -52.22
C THR A 85 51.75 -3.61 -52.75
N SER A 86 52.77 -3.93 -51.96
CA SER A 86 54.18 -3.85 -52.41
C SER A 86 54.50 -4.83 -53.54
N ILE A 87 53.79 -5.96 -53.59
CA ILE A 87 53.94 -6.99 -54.63
C ILE A 87 52.95 -6.72 -55.77
N PHE A 88 51.70 -6.42 -55.43
CA PHE A 88 50.60 -6.17 -56.36
C PHE A 88 49.97 -4.80 -56.12
N PRO A 89 50.23 -3.79 -56.96
CA PRO A 89 49.70 -2.44 -56.75
C PRO A 89 48.16 -2.37 -56.65
N ALA A 90 47.42 -3.31 -57.25
CA ALA A 90 45.95 -3.37 -57.16
C ALA A 90 45.43 -3.94 -55.82
N ALA A 91 46.28 -4.60 -55.03
CA ALA A 91 45.88 -5.26 -53.78
C ALA A 91 45.58 -4.29 -52.63
N TYR A 92 45.76 -2.98 -52.80
CA TYR A 92 45.30 -1.98 -51.83
C TYR A 92 43.78 -2.07 -51.56
N LEU A 93 43.00 -2.60 -52.52
CA LEU A 93 41.57 -2.87 -52.37
C LEU A 93 41.27 -3.86 -51.24
N SER A 94 42.22 -4.72 -50.86
CA SER A 94 42.10 -5.60 -49.68
C SER A 94 41.81 -4.83 -48.39
N PHE A 95 42.24 -3.57 -48.31
CA PHE A 95 42.04 -2.73 -47.14
C PHE A 95 40.63 -2.14 -47.02
N ILE A 96 39.77 -2.29 -48.04
CA ILE A 96 38.39 -1.77 -48.01
C ILE A 96 37.56 -2.40 -46.87
N VAL A 97 37.64 -3.72 -46.71
CA VAL A 97 36.86 -4.42 -45.67
C VAL A 97 37.36 -4.08 -44.26
N PRO A 98 38.68 -4.10 -43.98
CA PRO A 98 39.22 -3.56 -42.72
C PRO A 98 38.82 -2.11 -42.46
N ALA A 99 38.88 -1.22 -43.46
CA ALA A 99 38.48 0.18 -43.30
C ALA A 99 36.99 0.33 -42.93
N PHE A 100 36.11 -0.43 -43.60
CA PHE A 100 34.69 -0.51 -43.25
C PHE A 100 34.51 -1.02 -41.81
N LEU A 101 35.15 -2.13 -41.44
CA LEU A 101 35.03 -2.75 -40.12
C LEU A 101 35.63 -1.88 -38.99
N MET A 102 36.65 -1.08 -39.28
CA MET A 102 37.16 -0.10 -38.32
C MET A 102 36.14 1.00 -38.06
N ALA A 103 35.45 1.47 -39.10
CA ALA A 103 34.41 2.48 -38.96
C ALA A 103 33.16 1.95 -38.25
N THR A 104 32.73 0.69 -38.51
CA THR A 104 31.55 0.11 -37.87
C THR A 104 31.71 -0.13 -36.37
N ASN A 105 32.90 -0.57 -35.95
CA ASN A 105 33.17 -1.01 -34.58
C ASN A 105 33.90 0.05 -33.71
N SER A 106 34.25 1.20 -34.28
CA SER A 106 34.76 2.34 -33.50
C SER A 106 33.67 2.90 -32.58
N SER A 107 34.07 3.46 -31.44
CA SER A 107 33.11 4.08 -30.50
C SER A 107 33.64 5.36 -29.86
N GLY A 108 32.75 6.32 -29.64
CA GLY A 108 33.03 7.56 -28.92
C GLY A 108 34.20 8.37 -29.52
N ILE A 109 35.18 8.69 -28.68
CA ILE A 109 36.34 9.55 -29.03
C ILE A 109 37.27 8.87 -30.07
N ALA A 110 37.21 7.55 -30.21
CA ALA A 110 38.10 6.81 -31.13
C ALA A 110 37.93 7.23 -32.60
N TYR A 111 36.73 7.63 -33.02
CA TYR A 111 36.46 8.11 -34.39
C TYR A 111 37.35 9.27 -34.84
N ARG A 112 37.75 10.13 -33.89
CA ARG A 112 38.61 11.28 -34.16
C ARG A 112 40.00 10.87 -34.63
N TRP A 113 40.42 9.65 -34.30
CA TRP A 113 41.74 9.11 -34.64
C TRP A 113 41.67 8.01 -35.70
N THR A 114 40.64 7.15 -35.67
CA THR A 114 40.51 6.06 -36.65
C THR A 114 40.26 6.54 -38.07
N GLY A 115 39.56 7.66 -38.26
CA GLY A 115 39.37 8.28 -39.59
C GLY A 115 40.69 8.75 -40.22
N PRO A 116 41.47 9.64 -39.59
CA PRO A 116 42.76 10.08 -40.12
C PRO A 116 43.77 8.93 -40.31
N VAL A 117 43.79 7.96 -39.39
CA VAL A 117 44.68 6.80 -39.50
C VAL A 117 44.33 5.93 -40.73
N THR A 118 43.05 5.64 -40.95
CA THR A 118 42.63 4.81 -42.08
C THR A 118 42.69 5.54 -43.41
N ILE A 119 42.21 6.78 -43.48
CA ILE A 119 42.06 7.54 -44.74
C ILE A 119 43.37 8.18 -45.18
N VAL A 120 44.26 8.54 -44.25
CA VAL A 120 45.48 9.30 -44.58
C VAL A 120 46.74 8.49 -44.31
N LEU A 121 46.94 8.02 -43.06
CA LEU A 121 48.20 7.39 -42.66
C LEU A 121 48.47 6.09 -43.43
N ILE A 122 47.50 5.17 -43.49
CA ILE A 122 47.67 3.88 -44.18
C ILE A 122 47.90 4.08 -45.70
N PRO A 123 47.10 4.88 -46.42
CA PRO A 123 47.36 5.20 -47.82
C PRO A 123 48.74 5.83 -48.07
N LEU A 124 49.21 6.70 -47.17
CA LEU A 124 50.55 7.28 -47.25
C LEU A 124 51.64 6.21 -47.10
N LEU A 125 51.49 5.30 -46.13
CA LEU A 125 52.41 4.18 -45.94
C LEU A 125 52.41 3.24 -47.15
N ILE A 126 51.24 2.90 -47.69
CA ILE A 126 51.12 2.09 -48.90
C ILE A 126 51.84 2.76 -50.08
N LYS A 127 51.68 4.07 -50.26
CA LYS A 127 52.36 4.83 -51.32
C LYS A 127 53.88 4.83 -51.18
N LEU A 128 54.39 4.84 -49.94
CA LEU A 128 55.83 4.79 -49.66
C LEU A 128 56.43 3.44 -50.09
N TYR A 129 55.73 2.33 -49.83
CA TYR A 129 56.19 0.98 -50.17
C TYR A 129 55.82 0.54 -51.59
N ALA A 130 54.79 1.15 -52.20
CA ALA A 130 54.33 0.87 -53.55
C ALA A 130 54.14 2.17 -54.36
N PRO A 131 55.23 2.77 -54.88
CA PRO A 131 55.19 4.08 -55.54
C PRO A 131 54.34 4.14 -56.81
N SER A 132 54.04 3.00 -57.43
CA SER A 132 53.21 2.88 -58.64
C SER A 132 51.71 3.12 -58.38
N THR A 133 51.27 3.13 -57.13
CA THR A 133 49.85 3.30 -56.76
C THR A 133 49.38 4.76 -56.83
N ASN A 134 48.12 4.99 -57.21
CA ASN A 134 47.51 6.32 -57.18
C ASN A 134 46.98 6.64 -55.78
N LEU A 135 47.67 7.55 -55.08
CA LEU A 135 47.36 7.91 -53.69
C LEU A 135 45.96 8.51 -53.56
N ILE A 136 45.57 9.43 -54.45
CA ILE A 136 44.27 10.11 -54.40
C ILE A 136 43.15 9.09 -54.59
N LEU A 137 43.29 8.20 -55.58
CA LEU A 137 42.30 7.16 -55.85
C LEU A 137 42.15 6.22 -54.65
N MET A 138 43.25 5.80 -54.03
CA MET A 138 43.22 4.95 -52.83
C MET A 138 42.55 5.66 -51.65
N MET A 139 42.90 6.92 -51.37
CA MET A 139 42.26 7.72 -50.33
C MET A 139 40.75 7.83 -50.55
N VAL A 140 40.29 8.01 -51.79
CA VAL A 140 38.85 8.05 -52.12
C VAL A 140 38.16 6.73 -51.83
N HIS A 141 38.72 5.59 -52.25
CA HIS A 141 38.12 4.27 -51.99
C HIS A 141 38.05 3.96 -50.49
N VAL A 142 39.13 4.24 -49.75
CA VAL A 142 39.19 4.01 -48.30
C VAL A 142 38.27 4.96 -47.54
N ALA A 143 38.19 6.23 -47.95
CA ALA A 143 37.25 7.19 -47.38
C ALA A 143 35.80 6.78 -47.63
N LEU A 144 35.47 6.29 -48.82
CA LEU A 144 34.14 5.79 -49.15
C LEU A 144 33.78 4.56 -48.29
N ALA A 145 34.70 3.60 -48.18
CA ALA A 145 34.51 2.42 -47.33
C ALA A 145 34.32 2.80 -45.85
N PHE A 146 35.12 3.73 -45.35
CA PHE A 146 35.01 4.25 -43.99
C PHE A 146 33.66 4.98 -43.78
N ALA A 147 33.23 5.79 -44.74
CA ALA A 147 31.94 6.50 -44.68
C ALA A 147 30.76 5.52 -44.64
N PHE A 148 30.78 4.46 -45.47
CA PHE A 148 29.76 3.41 -45.43
C PHE A 148 29.76 2.66 -44.10
N GLY A 149 30.93 2.32 -43.55
CA GLY A 149 31.03 1.68 -42.24
C GLY A 149 30.52 2.58 -41.11
N PHE A 150 30.77 3.88 -41.19
CA PHE A 150 30.24 4.86 -40.24
C PHE A 150 28.71 5.00 -40.35
N ALA A 151 28.17 5.05 -41.56
CA ALA A 151 26.72 5.08 -41.77
C ALA A 151 26.05 3.80 -41.21
N PHE A 152 26.67 2.64 -41.42
CA PHE A 152 26.22 1.38 -40.84
C PHE A 152 26.29 1.37 -39.31
N HIS A 153 27.33 1.96 -38.71
CA HIS A 153 27.40 2.16 -37.26
C HIS A 153 26.20 2.97 -36.74
N LEU A 154 25.90 4.10 -37.38
CA LEU A 154 24.79 4.95 -36.98
C LEU A 154 23.44 4.21 -37.07
N LEU A 155 23.26 3.39 -38.11
CA LEU A 155 22.10 2.52 -38.28
C LEU A 155 21.99 1.51 -37.13
N MET A 156 23.10 0.84 -36.76
CA MET A 156 23.13 -0.11 -35.65
C MET A 156 22.80 0.55 -34.31
N VAL A 157 23.37 1.73 -34.03
CA VAL A 157 23.10 2.49 -32.82
C VAL A 157 21.64 2.91 -32.75
N ASN A 158 21.09 3.45 -33.84
CA ASN A 158 19.68 3.85 -33.92
C ASN A 158 18.74 2.65 -33.75
N HIS A 159 19.04 1.51 -34.40
CA HIS A 159 18.27 0.28 -34.23
C HIS A 159 18.29 -0.21 -32.77
N ARG A 160 19.45 -0.21 -32.12
CA ARG A 160 19.59 -0.58 -30.71
C ARG A 160 18.84 0.37 -29.78
N GLN A 161 18.89 1.67 -30.04
CA GLN A 161 18.14 2.67 -29.28
C GLN A 161 16.62 2.46 -29.44
N ASN A 162 16.14 2.22 -30.68
CA ASN A 162 14.72 1.97 -30.93
C ASN A 162 14.21 0.70 -30.25
N GLU A 163 15.00 -0.38 -30.20
CA GLU A 163 14.62 -1.56 -29.44
C GLU A 163 14.49 -1.26 -27.94
N ILE A 164 15.46 -0.54 -27.36
CA ILE A 164 15.39 -0.13 -25.94
C ILE A 164 14.15 0.73 -25.69
N ILE A 165 13.87 1.69 -26.56
CA ILE A 165 12.68 2.57 -26.47
C ILE A 165 11.41 1.73 -26.54
N ARG A 166 11.31 0.75 -27.46
CA ARG A 166 10.15 -0.13 -27.56
C ARG A 166 9.95 -0.94 -26.29
N THR A 167 11.01 -1.57 -25.78
CA THR A 167 10.93 -2.33 -24.52
C THR A 167 10.52 -1.43 -23.35
N GLN A 168 11.06 -0.21 -23.25
CA GLN A 168 10.68 0.76 -22.22
C GLN A 168 9.22 1.19 -22.35
N ASN A 169 8.72 1.44 -23.57
CA ASN A 169 7.32 1.79 -23.80
C ASN A 169 6.36 0.66 -23.41
N THR A 170 6.68 -0.59 -23.77
CA THR A 170 5.85 -1.74 -23.37
C THR A 170 5.79 -1.88 -21.85
N VAL A 171 6.92 -1.70 -21.16
CA VAL A 171 6.96 -1.71 -19.70
C VAL A 171 6.15 -0.55 -19.12
N LEU A 172 6.24 0.65 -19.70
CA LEU A 172 5.47 1.82 -19.26
C LEU A 172 3.96 1.62 -19.47
N GLU A 173 3.54 1.06 -20.59
CA GLU A 173 2.13 0.71 -20.86
C GLU A 173 1.60 -0.28 -19.81
N GLN A 174 2.39 -1.28 -19.44
CA GLN A 174 2.04 -2.21 -18.36
C GLN A 174 1.90 -1.48 -17.02
N TYR A 175 2.84 -0.60 -16.67
CA TYR A 175 2.74 0.19 -15.44
C TYR A 175 1.53 1.13 -15.43
N LEU A 176 1.23 1.79 -16.55
CA LEU A 176 0.06 2.66 -16.68
C LEU A 176 -1.24 1.87 -16.47
N SER A 177 -1.36 0.68 -17.09
CA SER A 177 -2.53 -0.19 -16.90
C SER A 177 -2.67 -0.67 -15.46
N GLN A 178 -1.57 -0.97 -14.78
CA GLN A 178 -1.59 -1.32 -13.35
C GLN A 178 -2.04 -0.15 -12.48
N VAL A 179 -1.49 1.04 -12.70
CA VAL A 179 -1.87 2.26 -11.96
C VAL A 179 -3.33 2.60 -12.22
N GLU A 180 -3.82 2.51 -13.46
CA GLU A 180 -5.22 2.74 -13.80
C GLU A 180 -6.14 1.77 -13.04
N ARG A 181 -5.83 0.46 -13.05
CA ARG A 181 -6.59 -0.54 -12.28
C ARG A 181 -6.63 -0.24 -10.79
N VAL A 182 -5.49 0.13 -10.19
CA VAL A 182 -5.43 0.46 -8.76
C VAL A 182 -6.23 1.72 -8.46
N THR A 183 -6.09 2.75 -9.28
CA THR A 183 -6.83 4.01 -9.12
C THR A 183 -8.33 3.80 -9.28
N LEU A 184 -8.76 2.99 -10.24
CA LEU A 184 -10.17 2.63 -10.42
C LEU A 184 -10.73 1.87 -9.21
N LEU A 185 -9.94 0.97 -8.61
CA LEU A 185 -10.34 0.26 -7.39
C LEU A 185 -10.45 1.21 -6.20
N GLU A 186 -9.48 2.11 -6.01
CA GLU A 186 -9.50 3.12 -4.94
C GLU A 186 -10.68 4.08 -5.09
N GLU A 187 -10.95 4.58 -6.30
CA GLU A 187 -12.07 5.47 -6.55
C GLU A 187 -13.41 4.72 -6.40
N ARG A 188 -13.50 3.45 -6.79
CA ARG A 188 -14.69 2.62 -6.55
C ARG A 188 -14.95 2.42 -5.06
N GLU A 189 -13.92 2.16 -4.26
CA GLU A 189 -14.03 2.02 -2.81
C GLU A 189 -14.41 3.35 -2.13
N ARG A 190 -13.80 4.45 -2.57
CA ARG A 190 -14.15 5.79 -2.10
C ARG A 190 -15.60 6.14 -2.41
N LEU A 191 -16.05 5.93 -3.65
CA LEU A 191 -17.43 6.19 -4.08
C LEU A 191 -18.41 5.31 -3.31
N SER A 192 -18.09 4.02 -3.11
CA SER A 192 -18.91 3.13 -2.31
C SER A 192 -19.09 3.66 -0.89
N LYS A 193 -18.00 4.14 -0.27
CA LYS A 193 -18.04 4.74 1.07
C LYS A 193 -18.81 6.05 1.10
N GLU A 194 -18.57 6.95 0.14
CA GLU A 194 -19.24 8.25 0.07
C GLU A 194 -20.74 8.13 -0.18
N LEU A 195 -21.16 7.17 -1.01
CA LEU A 195 -22.56 6.80 -1.21
C LEU A 195 -23.16 6.20 0.07
N HIS A 196 -22.44 5.30 0.75
CA HIS A 196 -22.89 4.69 2.00
C HIS A 196 -23.13 5.72 3.10
N ASP A 197 -22.15 6.60 3.33
CA ASP A 197 -22.19 7.60 4.38
C ASP A 197 -23.17 8.73 3.99
N THR A 198 -22.99 9.36 2.83
CA THR A 198 -23.76 10.58 2.49
C THR A 198 -25.19 10.28 2.07
N MET A 199 -25.39 9.34 1.14
CA MET A 199 -26.74 9.04 0.66
C MET A 199 -27.51 8.23 1.69
N GLY A 200 -26.87 7.28 2.38
CA GLY A 200 -27.47 6.56 3.50
C GLY A 200 -28.07 7.51 4.53
N HIS A 201 -27.27 8.42 5.09
CA HIS A 201 -27.76 9.39 6.09
C HIS A 201 -28.82 10.34 5.53
N THR A 202 -28.66 10.83 4.29
CA THR A 202 -29.61 11.79 3.70
C THR A 202 -30.98 11.15 3.49
N TYR A 203 -31.03 9.95 2.91
CA TYR A 203 -32.29 9.22 2.72
C TYR A 203 -32.93 8.84 4.05
N THR A 204 -32.14 8.41 5.05
CA THR A 204 -32.65 8.17 6.40
C THR A 204 -33.27 9.42 7.01
N ALA A 205 -32.61 10.59 6.90
CA ALA A 205 -33.15 11.85 7.39
C ALA A 205 -34.44 12.27 6.67
N VAL A 206 -34.53 12.06 5.35
CA VAL A 206 -35.74 12.32 4.56
C VAL A 206 -36.88 11.40 4.98
N ILE A 207 -36.61 10.11 5.19
CA ILE A 207 -37.59 9.14 5.67
C ILE A 207 -38.14 9.58 7.04
N MET A 208 -37.26 9.93 7.98
CA MET A 208 -37.65 10.42 9.32
C MET A 208 -38.49 11.70 9.24
N GLY A 209 -38.11 12.65 8.38
CA GLY A 209 -38.84 13.89 8.17
C GLY A 209 -40.23 13.68 7.55
N LEU A 210 -40.34 12.80 6.55
CA LEU A 210 -41.61 12.45 5.92
C LEU A 210 -42.53 11.67 6.89
N GLU A 211 -41.96 10.81 7.73
CA GLU A 211 -42.71 10.11 8.79
C GLU A 211 -43.26 11.07 9.85
N SER A 212 -42.46 12.05 10.26
CA SER A 212 -42.90 13.11 11.17
C SER A 212 -43.99 14.00 10.55
N LEU A 213 -43.89 14.35 9.27
CA LEU A 213 -44.93 15.12 8.59
C LEU A 213 -46.23 14.31 8.40
N ARG A 214 -46.11 13.01 8.15
CA ARG A 214 -47.26 12.10 8.05
C ARG A 214 -48.02 12.00 9.37
N SER A 215 -47.33 11.95 10.51
CA SER A 215 -47.99 11.90 11.83
C SER A 215 -48.71 13.20 12.19
N THR A 216 -48.33 14.32 11.57
CA THR A 216 -48.91 15.66 11.83
C THR A 216 -49.98 16.06 10.79
N ALA A 217 -50.10 15.32 9.67
CA ALA A 217 -51.02 15.64 8.59
C ALA A 217 -52.48 15.32 8.97
N ALA A 218 -53.35 16.34 8.93
CA ALA A 218 -54.76 16.24 9.32
C ALA A 218 -55.69 15.69 8.21
N ASP A 219 -55.29 15.74 6.95
CA ASP A 219 -56.09 15.30 5.79
C ASP A 219 -55.66 13.91 5.31
N ALA A 220 -56.63 13.01 5.10
CA ALA A 220 -56.41 11.65 4.61
C ALA A 220 -55.74 11.62 3.22
N ALA A 221 -56.03 12.62 2.37
CA ALA A 221 -55.37 12.74 1.06
C ALA A 221 -53.89 13.13 1.18
N ALA A 222 -53.53 13.93 2.19
CA ALA A 222 -52.14 14.31 2.48
C ALA A 222 -51.36 13.14 3.08
N GLN A 223 -51.98 12.36 3.98
CA GLN A 223 -51.39 11.14 4.55
C GLN A 223 -51.10 10.09 3.46
N HIS A 224 -52.01 9.90 2.50
CA HIS A 224 -51.78 8.99 1.37
C HIS A 224 -50.58 9.41 0.52
N LYS A 225 -50.52 10.68 0.11
CA LYS A 225 -49.36 11.21 -0.65
C LYS A 225 -48.04 11.09 0.10
N LEU A 226 -48.04 11.29 1.42
CA LEU A 226 -46.86 11.13 2.26
C LEU A 226 -46.42 9.66 2.37
N SER A 227 -47.36 8.72 2.43
CA SER A 227 -47.05 7.28 2.35
C SER A 227 -46.47 6.90 0.98
N ASP A 228 -47.02 7.41 -0.12
CA ASP A 228 -46.47 7.15 -1.46
C ASP A 228 -45.03 7.66 -1.58
N LEU A 229 -44.73 8.85 -1.03
CA LEU A 229 -43.37 9.41 -0.98
C LEU A 229 -42.43 8.61 -0.08
N LEU A 230 -42.91 8.09 1.05
CA LEU A 230 -42.13 7.23 1.93
C LEU A 230 -41.74 5.91 1.27
N GLU A 231 -42.70 5.28 0.58
CA GLU A 231 -42.46 4.03 -0.15
C GLU A 231 -41.45 4.22 -1.29
N LEU A 232 -41.59 5.30 -2.07
CA LEU A 232 -40.61 5.69 -3.08
C LEU A 232 -39.21 5.92 -2.51
N THR A 233 -39.12 6.59 -1.36
CA THR A 233 -37.83 6.93 -0.72
C THR A 233 -37.15 5.67 -0.15
N ARG A 234 -37.92 4.74 0.44
CA ARG A 234 -37.43 3.44 0.92
C ARG A 234 -36.93 2.56 -0.22
N THR A 235 -37.71 2.48 -1.30
CA THR A 235 -37.35 1.71 -2.49
C THR A 235 -36.05 2.23 -3.12
N SER A 236 -35.90 3.56 -3.21
CA SER A 236 -34.66 4.19 -3.72
C SER A 236 -33.44 3.88 -2.85
N LEU A 237 -33.60 3.83 -1.53
CA LEU A 237 -32.52 3.48 -0.60
C LEU A 237 -32.07 2.02 -0.76
N ASP A 238 -33.03 1.10 -0.92
CA ASP A 238 -32.74 -0.32 -1.10
C ASP A 238 -32.10 -0.61 -2.47
N GLU A 239 -32.50 0.11 -3.53
CA GLU A 239 -31.81 0.06 -4.83
C GLU A 239 -30.35 0.53 -4.72
N ILE A 240 -30.09 1.66 -4.06
CA ILE A 240 -28.73 2.16 -3.85
C ILE A 240 -27.88 1.13 -3.07
N ARG A 241 -28.46 0.49 -2.04
CA ARG A 241 -27.79 -0.59 -1.29
C ARG A 241 -27.53 -1.82 -2.16
N GLY A 242 -28.45 -2.18 -3.06
CA GLY A 242 -28.27 -3.24 -4.04
C GLY A 242 -27.09 -2.97 -4.98
N TYR A 243 -27.01 -1.76 -5.54
CA TYR A 243 -25.88 -1.36 -6.39
C TYR A 243 -24.55 -1.34 -5.63
N LEU A 244 -24.54 -0.91 -4.37
CA LEU A 244 -23.36 -0.98 -3.51
C LEU A 244 -22.91 -2.44 -3.27
N HIS A 245 -23.85 -3.37 -3.11
CA HIS A 245 -23.54 -4.78 -2.92
C HIS A 245 -22.98 -5.44 -4.20
N GLU A 246 -23.47 -5.06 -5.38
CA GLU A 246 -22.89 -5.48 -6.67
C GLU A 246 -21.52 -4.83 -6.95
N MET A 247 -21.18 -3.76 -6.22
CA MET A 247 -19.89 -3.10 -6.33
C MET A 247 -18.74 -3.80 -5.58
N ASP A 248 -19.04 -4.71 -4.65
CA ASP A 248 -18.05 -5.58 -4.02
C ASP A 248 -17.64 -6.76 -4.96
N SER A 249 -16.33 -7.06 -5.06
CA SER A 249 -15.74 -7.92 -6.11
C SER A 249 -15.95 -9.44 -5.89
N PRO A 250 -16.13 -10.26 -6.94
CA PRO A 250 -16.17 -11.73 -6.86
C PRO A 250 -14.88 -12.44 -6.39
N GLN A 251 -13.81 -11.70 -6.07
CA GLN A 251 -12.59 -12.25 -5.44
C GLN A 251 -12.77 -12.61 -3.95
N GLU A 252 -13.93 -12.35 -3.35
CA GLU A 252 -14.23 -12.54 -1.92
C GLU A 252 -14.37 -14.01 -1.47
N GLN A 253 -14.42 -14.99 -2.39
CA GLN A 253 -14.68 -16.40 -2.07
C GLN A 253 -13.43 -17.24 -1.75
N ILE A 254 -12.21 -16.71 -1.93
CA ILE A 254 -11.00 -17.50 -1.70
C ILE A 254 -10.77 -17.66 -0.17
N PRO A 255 -10.56 -18.91 0.33
CA PRO A 255 -10.20 -19.16 1.72
C PRO A 255 -8.87 -18.47 2.11
N LEU A 256 -8.71 -18.15 3.40
CA LEU A 256 -7.50 -17.47 3.90
C LEU A 256 -6.27 -18.34 3.66
N VAL A 257 -6.38 -19.64 3.91
CA VAL A 257 -5.27 -20.60 3.71
C VAL A 257 -4.76 -20.51 2.28
N GLN A 258 -5.67 -20.60 1.31
CA GLN A 258 -5.32 -20.54 -0.10
C GLN A 258 -4.68 -19.19 -0.47
N SER A 259 -5.25 -18.07 0.02
CA SER A 259 -4.73 -16.72 -0.25
C SER A 259 -3.28 -16.53 0.27
N LEU A 260 -2.98 -17.03 1.46
CA LEU A 260 -1.64 -16.95 2.04
C LEU A 260 -0.65 -17.90 1.35
N GLN A 261 -1.13 -19.08 0.94
CA GLN A 261 -0.31 -20.05 0.21
C GLN A 261 0.12 -19.51 -1.16
N GLU A 262 -0.81 -18.95 -1.93
CA GLU A 262 -0.52 -18.33 -3.24
C GLU A 262 0.50 -17.20 -3.10
N ALA A 263 0.34 -16.32 -2.10
CA ALA A 263 1.26 -15.23 -1.82
C ALA A 263 2.68 -15.70 -1.43
N ALA A 264 2.76 -16.73 -0.58
CA ALA A 264 4.03 -17.31 -0.15
C ALA A 264 4.79 -17.97 -1.32
N GLU A 265 4.07 -18.73 -2.15
CA GLU A 265 4.64 -19.39 -3.33
C GLU A 265 5.10 -18.39 -4.39
N GLU A 266 4.29 -17.37 -4.68
CA GLU A 266 4.65 -16.30 -5.62
C GLU A 266 5.90 -15.55 -5.16
N PHE A 267 5.94 -15.17 -3.88
CA PHE A 267 7.10 -14.52 -3.30
C PHE A 267 8.35 -15.41 -3.36
N GLY A 268 8.24 -16.68 -2.99
CA GLY A 268 9.34 -17.64 -3.03
C GLY A 268 9.94 -17.83 -4.42
N ARG A 269 9.08 -17.92 -5.46
CA ARG A 269 9.51 -17.99 -6.87
C ARG A 269 10.27 -16.74 -7.32
N ASN A 270 9.76 -15.56 -6.97
CA ASN A 270 10.31 -14.29 -7.42
C ASN A 270 11.59 -13.89 -6.67
N ALA A 271 11.66 -14.17 -5.37
CA ALA A 271 12.82 -13.83 -4.53
C ALA A 271 13.90 -14.92 -4.51
N GLY A 272 13.61 -16.13 -5.00
CA GLY A 272 14.54 -17.26 -4.96
C GLY A 272 14.75 -17.85 -3.56
N VAL A 273 13.75 -17.72 -2.68
CA VAL A 273 13.81 -18.15 -1.28
C VAL A 273 12.78 -19.27 -1.02
N LYS A 274 13.13 -20.24 -0.18
CA LYS A 274 12.18 -21.31 0.21
C LYS A 274 11.24 -20.79 1.30
N VAL A 275 9.96 -20.67 0.97
CA VAL A 275 8.90 -20.32 1.92
C VAL A 275 7.99 -21.54 2.11
N GLY A 276 7.90 -22.05 3.34
CA GLY A 276 7.02 -23.17 3.68
C GLY A 276 5.83 -22.69 4.50
N LEU A 277 4.60 -22.97 4.08
CA LEU A 277 3.39 -22.72 4.86
C LEU A 277 2.92 -24.01 5.54
N ARG A 278 2.72 -23.97 6.85
CA ARG A 278 2.07 -25.02 7.64
C ARG A 278 0.81 -24.48 8.26
N VAL A 279 -0.27 -25.27 8.21
CA VAL A 279 -1.57 -24.91 8.79
C VAL A 279 -1.90 -25.90 9.90
N LEU A 280 -2.35 -25.39 11.04
CA LEU A 280 -2.79 -26.18 12.18
C LEU A 280 -4.22 -25.75 12.59
N GLY A 281 -5.07 -26.74 12.83
CA GLY A 281 -6.49 -26.53 13.12
C GLY A 281 -7.34 -26.42 11.85
N ASP A 282 -8.66 -26.47 12.04
CA ASP A 282 -9.61 -26.37 10.94
C ASP A 282 -9.90 -24.90 10.62
N GLU A 283 -9.82 -24.56 9.33
CA GLU A 283 -10.12 -23.21 8.87
C GLU A 283 -11.59 -22.86 9.13
N TYR A 284 -11.80 -21.80 9.91
CA TYR A 284 -13.12 -21.20 10.11
C TYR A 284 -13.26 -19.90 9.32
N GLN A 285 -14.51 -19.44 9.17
CA GLN A 285 -14.80 -18.22 8.43
C GLN A 285 -14.24 -16.99 9.16
N ILE A 286 -13.27 -16.32 8.55
CA ILE A 286 -12.62 -15.11 9.06
C ILE A 286 -13.15 -13.89 8.29
N SER A 287 -13.29 -12.74 8.98
CA SER A 287 -13.76 -11.49 8.38
C SER A 287 -12.81 -10.96 7.30
N ARG A 288 -13.34 -10.19 6.34
CA ARG A 288 -12.54 -9.60 5.24
C ARG A 288 -11.35 -8.78 5.75
N GLN A 289 -11.59 -7.94 6.76
CA GLN A 289 -10.56 -7.10 7.36
C GLN A 289 -9.46 -7.95 8.04
N ALA A 290 -9.83 -9.04 8.71
CA ALA A 290 -8.87 -9.96 9.30
C ALA A 290 -8.08 -10.74 8.24
N LYS A 291 -8.72 -11.25 7.18
CA LYS A 291 -8.03 -11.88 6.05
C LYS A 291 -6.97 -10.95 5.44
N MET A 292 -7.35 -9.71 5.16
CA MET A 292 -6.44 -8.70 4.60
C MET A 292 -5.31 -8.34 5.56
N THR A 293 -5.57 -8.31 6.86
CA THR A 293 -4.56 -8.03 7.88
C THR A 293 -3.51 -9.15 7.93
N PHE A 294 -3.93 -10.42 7.89
CA PHE A 294 -3.01 -11.55 7.79
C PHE A 294 -2.20 -11.53 6.48
N TYR A 295 -2.85 -11.29 5.35
CA TYR A 295 -2.18 -11.21 4.05
C TYR A 295 -1.09 -10.14 4.02
N ARG A 296 -1.40 -8.92 4.48
CA ARG A 296 -0.42 -7.83 4.55
C ARG A 296 0.69 -8.09 5.56
N CYS A 297 0.37 -8.75 6.68
CA CYS A 297 1.38 -9.12 7.67
C CYS A 297 2.37 -10.14 7.10
N LEU A 298 1.90 -11.15 6.37
CA LEU A 298 2.75 -12.10 5.65
C LEU A 298 3.65 -11.36 4.64
N GLN A 299 3.05 -10.57 3.75
CA GLN A 299 3.78 -9.89 2.66
C GLN A 299 4.90 -8.97 3.19
N GLU A 300 4.58 -8.15 4.19
CA GLU A 300 5.53 -7.23 4.81
C GLU A 300 6.65 -7.99 5.53
N SER A 301 6.33 -9.08 6.23
CA SER A 301 7.32 -9.91 6.93
C SER A 301 8.29 -10.57 5.94
N LEU A 302 7.77 -11.23 4.90
CA LEU A 302 8.59 -11.85 3.85
C LEU A 302 9.52 -10.83 3.17
N THR A 303 9.00 -9.63 2.88
CA THR A 303 9.78 -8.54 2.27
C THR A 303 10.92 -8.09 3.18
N ASN A 304 10.65 -7.93 4.47
CA ASN A 304 11.65 -7.51 5.46
C ASN A 304 12.74 -8.59 5.67
N SER A 305 12.38 -9.86 5.71
CA SER A 305 13.33 -10.97 5.85
C SER A 305 14.30 -11.09 4.66
N VAL A 306 13.90 -10.74 3.43
CA VAL A 306 14.82 -10.70 2.27
C VAL A 306 15.65 -9.41 2.26
N ARG A 307 15.02 -8.24 2.42
CA ARG A 307 15.69 -6.94 2.28
C ARG A 307 16.67 -6.64 3.40
N HIS A 308 16.35 -7.06 4.62
CA HIS A 308 17.11 -6.71 5.82
C HIS A 308 17.76 -7.93 6.47
N GLY A 309 17.11 -9.10 6.43
CA GLY A 309 17.59 -10.32 7.09
C GLY A 309 18.49 -11.23 6.24
N HIS A 310 18.51 -11.08 4.91
CA HIS A 310 19.18 -12.02 3.97
C HIS A 310 18.80 -13.50 4.18
N ALA A 311 17.56 -13.76 4.58
CA ALA A 311 17.09 -15.10 4.86
C ALA A 311 17.08 -15.99 3.60
N THR A 312 17.44 -17.26 3.77
CA THR A 312 17.47 -18.30 2.72
C THR A 312 16.30 -19.28 2.85
N ARG A 313 15.64 -19.28 4.00
CA ARG A 313 14.45 -20.08 4.29
C ARG A 313 13.54 -19.31 5.26
N MET A 314 12.24 -19.41 5.01
CA MET A 314 11.20 -18.88 5.89
C MET A 314 10.15 -19.96 6.14
N ASP A 315 9.77 -20.11 7.39
CA ASP A 315 8.72 -21.02 7.82
C ASP A 315 7.54 -20.18 8.32
N VAL A 316 6.38 -20.35 7.68
CA VAL A 316 5.12 -19.68 8.00
C VAL A 316 4.21 -20.70 8.65
N LEU A 317 3.68 -20.37 9.82
CA LEU A 317 2.74 -21.20 10.57
C LEU A 317 1.44 -20.44 10.78
N LEU A 318 0.35 -20.96 10.23
CA LEU A 318 -1.00 -20.47 10.47
C LEU A 318 -1.72 -21.41 11.42
N GLN A 319 -2.19 -20.89 12.56
CA GLN A 319 -2.90 -21.62 13.60
C GLN A 319 -4.31 -21.06 13.77
N PHE A 320 -5.30 -21.94 13.62
CA PHE A 320 -6.69 -21.66 13.96
C PHE A 320 -6.97 -22.17 15.38
N GLU A 321 -6.95 -21.28 16.36
CA GLU A 321 -7.28 -21.59 17.75
C GLU A 321 -8.75 -21.25 18.06
N LEU A 322 -9.25 -21.72 19.21
CA LEU A 322 -10.62 -21.47 19.65
C LEU A 322 -10.90 -19.97 19.90
N GLN A 323 -9.91 -19.22 20.38
CA GLN A 323 -10.06 -17.82 20.77
C GLN A 323 -9.39 -16.82 19.81
N GLN A 324 -8.53 -17.29 18.92
CA GLN A 324 -7.75 -16.44 18.01
C GLN A 324 -7.31 -17.19 16.75
N THR A 325 -7.00 -16.45 15.70
CA THR A 325 -6.16 -16.93 14.61
C THR A 325 -4.77 -16.35 14.80
N ARG A 326 -3.74 -17.18 14.74
CA ARG A 326 -2.35 -16.77 14.85
C ARG A 326 -1.61 -17.08 13.55
N LEU A 327 -0.93 -16.08 13.02
CA LEU A 327 0.01 -16.21 11.91
C LEU A 327 1.41 -15.91 12.45
N GLU A 328 2.30 -16.89 12.33
CA GLU A 328 3.69 -16.78 12.74
C GLU A 328 4.60 -16.94 11.53
N ILE A 329 5.55 -16.03 11.36
CA ILE A 329 6.55 -16.06 10.30
C ILE A 329 7.91 -16.06 10.95
N GLN A 330 8.69 -17.11 10.71
CA GLN A 330 10.06 -17.23 11.16
C GLN A 330 11.01 -17.23 9.97
N ASP A 331 12.05 -16.41 10.04
CA ASP A 331 13.16 -16.42 9.08
C ASP A 331 14.48 -16.88 9.71
N ASN A 332 15.35 -17.46 8.90
CA ASN A 332 16.70 -17.88 9.29
C ASN A 332 17.78 -16.83 8.98
N GLY A 333 17.38 -15.57 8.81
CA GLY A 333 18.27 -14.47 8.47
C GLY A 333 19.11 -14.00 9.66
N ARG A 334 19.83 -12.90 9.46
CA ARG A 334 20.53 -12.20 10.56
C ARG A 334 19.54 -11.26 11.24
N GLY A 335 19.10 -11.60 12.44
CA GLY A 335 18.26 -10.72 13.24
C GLY A 335 19.04 -9.50 13.75
N THR A 336 18.32 -8.60 14.42
CA THR A 336 18.90 -7.34 14.92
C THR A 336 18.61 -7.20 16.42
N ALA A 337 19.64 -6.96 17.23
CA ALA A 337 19.50 -6.75 18.68
C ALA A 337 18.68 -5.51 19.07
N ARG A 338 18.42 -4.60 18.11
CA ARG A 338 17.60 -3.40 18.30
C ARG A 338 16.70 -3.20 17.09
N ILE A 339 15.41 -3.52 17.23
CA ILE A 339 14.41 -3.31 16.19
C ILE A 339 14.17 -1.80 16.04
N GLN A 340 14.52 -1.23 14.89
CA GLN A 340 14.09 0.12 14.52
C GLN A 340 12.72 0.03 13.85
N GLU A 341 11.70 0.66 14.45
CA GLU A 341 10.36 0.69 13.90
C GLU A 341 10.30 1.56 12.63
N GLY A 342 10.24 0.92 11.47
CA GLY A 342 9.93 1.56 10.19
C GLY A 342 8.42 1.64 9.91
N PHE A 343 8.04 2.37 8.87
CA PHE A 343 6.65 2.59 8.44
C PHE A 343 5.83 1.28 8.23
N GLY A 344 6.47 0.18 7.82
CA GLY A 344 5.80 -1.10 7.60
C GLY A 344 5.36 -1.80 8.89
N LEU A 345 6.20 -1.78 9.92
CA LEU A 345 5.95 -2.42 11.22
C LEU A 345 4.86 -1.69 12.02
N SER A 346 4.89 -0.35 11.99
CA SER A 346 3.86 0.48 12.65
C SER A 346 2.49 0.27 12.01
N ALA A 347 2.43 0.20 10.68
CA ALA A 347 1.18 -0.04 9.95
C ALA A 347 0.63 -1.45 10.18
N MET A 348 1.48 -2.46 10.37
CA MET A 348 1.04 -3.80 10.75
C MET A 348 0.39 -3.82 12.14
N ARG A 349 1.03 -3.20 13.15
CA ARG A 349 0.46 -3.12 14.50
C ARG A 349 -0.85 -2.33 14.53
N GLU A 350 -0.92 -1.20 13.83
CA GLU A 350 -2.12 -0.38 13.77
C GLU A 350 -3.30 -1.14 13.12
N ARG A 351 -3.05 -1.88 12.04
CA ARG A 351 -4.10 -2.70 11.41
C ARG A 351 -4.60 -3.81 12.33
N ALA A 352 -3.69 -4.50 13.02
CA ALA A 352 -4.07 -5.53 13.97
C ALA A 352 -4.83 -4.96 15.18
N SER A 353 -4.38 -3.82 15.72
CA SER A 353 -5.01 -3.21 16.90
C SER A 353 -6.45 -2.75 16.64
N ARG A 354 -6.76 -2.30 15.42
CA ARG A 354 -8.13 -1.98 14.99
C ARG A 354 -9.08 -3.18 15.08
N LEU A 355 -8.53 -4.39 14.96
CA LEU A 355 -9.25 -5.65 15.08
C LEU A 355 -9.08 -6.29 16.46
N GLN A 356 -8.66 -5.51 17.46
CA GLN A 356 -8.34 -5.99 18.82
C GLN A 356 -7.27 -7.09 18.84
N GLY A 357 -6.46 -7.17 17.79
CA GLY A 357 -5.33 -8.08 17.66
C GLY A 357 -4.02 -7.40 18.02
N GLN A 358 -2.94 -8.19 18.01
CA GLN A 358 -1.59 -7.74 18.31
C GLN A 358 -0.60 -8.30 17.29
N VAL A 359 0.47 -7.54 17.06
CA VAL A 359 1.65 -8.00 16.30
C VAL A 359 2.88 -7.84 17.19
N SER A 360 3.50 -8.97 17.53
CA SER A 360 4.76 -9.03 18.25
C SER A 360 5.88 -9.45 17.29
N ILE A 361 7.08 -8.91 17.54
CA ILE A 361 8.25 -9.16 16.72
C ILE A 361 9.40 -9.43 17.68
N HIS A 362 10.03 -10.58 17.52
CA HIS A 362 11.20 -10.99 18.27
C HIS A 362 12.32 -11.23 17.28
N SER A 363 13.47 -10.59 17.47
CA SER A 363 14.62 -10.71 16.56
C SER A 363 15.87 -10.94 17.39
N ASP A 364 16.59 -12.01 17.07
CA ASP A 364 17.88 -12.33 17.68
C ASP A 364 18.96 -12.39 16.58
N SER A 365 20.13 -11.83 16.89
CA SER A 365 21.30 -11.87 16.02
C SER A 365 21.73 -13.30 15.61
N GLU A 366 21.44 -14.33 16.41
CA GLU A 366 21.83 -15.72 16.13
C GLU A 366 20.68 -16.62 15.64
N GLU A 367 19.41 -16.28 15.93
CA GLU A 367 18.23 -17.14 15.64
C GLU A 367 17.26 -16.56 14.59
N GLY A 368 17.55 -15.37 14.04
CA GLY A 368 16.76 -14.72 13.00
C GLY A 368 15.61 -13.87 13.54
N THR A 369 14.55 -13.68 12.76
CA THR A 369 13.38 -12.88 13.19
C THR A 369 12.09 -13.71 13.16
N VAL A 370 11.31 -13.58 14.22
CA VAL A 370 9.97 -14.15 14.37
C VAL A 370 8.96 -13.02 14.46
N VAL A 371 8.01 -13.01 13.53
CA VAL A 371 6.87 -12.10 13.52
C VAL A 371 5.61 -12.89 13.83
N THR A 372 4.90 -12.51 14.88
CA THR A 372 3.64 -13.15 15.28
C THR A 372 2.52 -12.13 15.20
N CYS A 373 1.54 -12.39 14.33
CA CYS A 373 0.29 -11.66 14.24
C CYS A 373 -0.84 -12.52 14.80
N SER A 374 -1.50 -12.06 15.85
CA SER A 374 -2.64 -12.76 16.43
C SER A 374 -3.85 -11.84 16.40
N LEU A 375 -4.91 -12.29 15.71
CA LEU A 375 -6.20 -11.62 15.71
C LEU A 375 -7.18 -12.46 16.51
N PRO A 376 -7.95 -11.87 17.44
CA PRO A 376 -8.97 -12.60 18.16
C PRO A 376 -9.93 -13.22 17.15
N ARG A 377 -10.39 -14.43 17.46
CA ARG A 377 -11.46 -15.05 16.71
C ARG A 377 -12.65 -14.14 17.00
N ALA A 378 -13.12 -13.46 15.98
CA ALA A 378 -14.48 -12.97 16.00
C ALA A 378 -15.32 -14.24 16.12
N LEU A 379 -15.65 -14.63 17.35
CA LEU A 379 -16.70 -15.58 17.62
C LEU A 379 -17.88 -15.01 16.83
N LYS A 380 -18.28 -15.71 15.77
CA LYS A 380 -19.71 -15.73 15.48
C LYS A 380 -20.33 -16.06 16.83
N PRO A 381 -21.20 -15.20 17.38
CA PRO A 381 -22.02 -15.61 18.50
C PRO A 381 -22.57 -16.99 18.13
N ALA A 382 -22.33 -17.97 18.98
CA ALA A 382 -22.63 -19.35 18.69
C ALA A 382 -24.15 -19.52 18.74
N ASP A 383 -24.90 -19.16 17.70
CA ASP A 383 -26.36 -19.30 17.59
C ASP A 383 -27.21 -18.86 18.81
N ASP A 384 -26.61 -18.23 19.83
CA ASP A 384 -27.31 -17.69 21.00
C ASP A 384 -27.82 -16.32 20.61
N VAL A 385 -28.94 -16.39 19.91
CA VAL A 385 -29.82 -15.27 19.62
C VAL A 385 -30.02 -14.45 20.90
N ILE A 386 -29.65 -13.18 20.85
CA ILE A 386 -29.79 -12.26 21.98
C ILE A 386 -31.27 -11.87 22.08
N LYS A 387 -31.92 -12.35 23.13
CA LYS A 387 -33.31 -12.03 23.47
C LYS A 387 -33.41 -10.59 23.98
N LEU A 388 -34.00 -9.73 23.17
CA LEU A 388 -34.22 -8.31 23.45
C LEU A 388 -35.66 -8.06 23.86
N MET A 389 -35.86 -7.11 24.77
CA MET A 389 -37.16 -6.53 25.04
C MET A 389 -37.15 -5.04 24.79
N LEU A 390 -38.15 -4.53 24.08
CA LEU A 390 -38.27 -3.11 23.73
C LEU A 390 -39.37 -2.47 24.55
N VAL A 391 -39.04 -1.42 25.29
CA VAL A 391 -39.97 -0.72 26.19
C VAL A 391 -39.95 0.76 25.84
N ASP A 392 -41.00 1.21 25.18
CA ASP A 392 -41.17 2.59 24.75
C ASP A 392 -42.68 2.85 24.58
N ASN A 393 -43.17 4.00 25.03
CA ASN A 393 -44.59 4.37 24.95
C ASN A 393 -45.01 4.83 23.55
N GLU A 394 -44.06 5.08 22.64
CA GLU A 394 -44.31 5.38 21.24
C GLU A 394 -44.28 4.09 20.39
N PRO A 395 -45.44 3.58 19.91
CA PRO A 395 -45.50 2.31 19.18
C PRO A 395 -44.61 2.29 17.94
N PHE A 396 -44.48 3.44 17.26
CA PHE A 396 -43.65 3.60 16.07
C PHE A 396 -42.15 3.42 16.37
N VAL A 397 -41.64 4.00 17.46
CA VAL A 397 -40.23 3.86 17.87
C VAL A 397 -39.96 2.41 18.26
N ARG A 398 -40.87 1.81 19.03
CA ARG A 398 -40.78 0.41 19.45
C ARG A 398 -40.77 -0.57 18.27
N ASP A 399 -41.66 -0.40 17.30
CA ASP A 399 -41.76 -1.30 16.14
C ASP A 399 -40.62 -1.07 15.13
N SER A 400 -40.19 0.18 14.91
CA SER A 400 -39.06 0.48 14.02
C SER A 400 -37.72 -0.05 14.58
N LEU A 401 -37.45 0.17 15.86
CA LEU A 401 -36.32 -0.46 16.55
C LEU A 401 -36.44 -1.99 16.49
N GLY A 402 -37.65 -2.53 16.68
CA GLY A 402 -37.94 -3.95 16.51
C GLY A 402 -37.49 -4.46 15.15
N MET A 403 -37.98 -3.87 14.06
CA MET A 403 -37.65 -4.28 12.69
C MET A 403 -36.15 -4.19 12.38
N ILE A 404 -35.48 -3.12 12.83
CA ILE A 404 -34.06 -2.93 12.54
C ILE A 404 -33.21 -3.93 13.34
N LEU A 405 -33.53 -4.14 14.61
CA LEU A 405 -32.81 -5.11 15.45
C LEU A 405 -33.09 -6.54 15.01
N GLU A 406 -34.33 -6.89 14.64
CA GLU A 406 -34.69 -8.19 14.08
C GLU A 406 -34.05 -8.46 12.71
N SER A 407 -33.56 -7.43 12.01
CA SER A 407 -32.79 -7.61 10.77
C SER A 407 -31.35 -8.10 11.00
N GLU A 408 -30.84 -7.96 12.24
CA GLU A 408 -29.57 -8.53 12.66
C GLU A 408 -29.74 -10.02 12.96
N ARG A 409 -28.85 -10.86 12.41
CA ARG A 409 -28.99 -12.32 12.50
C ARG A 409 -28.81 -12.88 13.91
N ASP A 410 -28.29 -12.10 14.83
CA ASP A 410 -27.96 -12.47 16.20
C ASP A 410 -28.93 -11.91 17.25
N PHE A 411 -30.02 -11.22 16.87
CA PHE A 411 -31.01 -10.66 17.80
C PHE A 411 -32.41 -11.27 17.59
N GLU A 412 -33.18 -11.40 18.68
CA GLU A 412 -34.60 -11.72 18.66
C GLU A 412 -35.33 -10.84 19.66
N VAL A 413 -36.36 -10.13 19.20
CA VAL A 413 -37.19 -9.33 20.10
C VAL A 413 -38.26 -10.23 20.69
N VAL A 414 -38.05 -10.67 21.93
CA VAL A 414 -38.96 -11.59 22.63
C VAL A 414 -40.16 -10.89 23.27
N GLY A 415 -40.07 -9.58 23.49
CA GLY A 415 -41.13 -8.81 24.12
C GLY A 415 -41.14 -7.33 23.73
N ARG A 416 -42.33 -6.75 23.74
CA ARG A 416 -42.58 -5.32 23.47
C ARG A 416 -43.56 -4.81 24.52
N ALA A 417 -43.23 -3.71 25.19
CA ALA A 417 -44.05 -3.12 26.24
C ALA A 417 -44.21 -1.60 26.05
N GLU A 418 -45.36 -1.08 26.49
CA GLU A 418 -45.72 0.36 26.38
C GLU A 418 -45.30 1.18 27.60
N HIS A 419 -45.09 0.54 28.74
CA HIS A 419 -44.68 1.20 29.96
C HIS A 419 -43.94 0.26 30.92
N GLY A 420 -43.29 0.85 31.93
CA GLY A 420 -42.42 0.12 32.87
C GLY A 420 -43.10 -1.03 33.63
N LEU A 421 -44.40 -0.92 33.93
CA LEU A 421 -45.12 -1.95 34.67
C LEU A 421 -45.30 -3.25 33.85
N ASP A 422 -45.65 -3.14 32.56
CA ASP A 422 -45.75 -4.28 31.65
C ASP A 422 -44.38 -4.91 31.44
N ALA A 423 -43.35 -4.07 31.29
CA ALA A 423 -41.98 -4.54 31.18
C ALA A 423 -41.56 -5.41 32.38
N VAL A 424 -41.87 -4.97 33.60
CA VAL A 424 -41.59 -5.74 34.83
C VAL A 424 -42.34 -7.07 34.85
N ASN A 425 -43.61 -7.10 34.42
CA ASN A 425 -44.43 -8.32 34.41
C ASN A 425 -43.92 -9.33 33.37
N MET A 426 -43.53 -8.85 32.19
CA MET A 426 -43.05 -9.68 31.07
C MET A 426 -41.66 -10.28 31.31
N CYS A 427 -40.86 -9.69 32.20
CA CYS A 427 -39.52 -10.20 32.52
C CYS A 427 -39.54 -11.62 33.11
N GLU A 428 -40.55 -11.96 33.91
CA GLU A 428 -40.63 -13.28 34.55
C GLU A 428 -40.81 -14.40 33.52
N GLU A 429 -41.70 -14.18 32.54
CA GLU A 429 -42.03 -15.16 31.50
C GLU A 429 -41.00 -15.20 30.37
N LEU A 430 -40.54 -14.04 29.90
CA LEU A 430 -39.72 -13.93 28.70
C LEU A 430 -38.22 -14.04 28.96
N GLN A 431 -37.78 -13.77 30.19
CA GLN A 431 -36.37 -13.78 30.62
C GLN A 431 -35.43 -13.13 29.56
N PRO A 432 -35.66 -11.87 29.15
CA PRO A 432 -34.83 -11.22 28.13
C PRO A 432 -33.39 -11.08 28.62
N HIS A 433 -32.43 -11.18 27.71
CA HIS A 433 -31.02 -10.93 28.02
C HIS A 433 -30.75 -9.43 28.21
N LEU A 434 -31.41 -8.58 27.41
CA LEU A 434 -31.29 -7.14 27.48
C LEU A 434 -32.62 -6.43 27.21
N ILE A 435 -32.86 -5.34 27.93
CA ILE A 435 -34.01 -4.46 27.78
C ILE A 435 -33.53 -3.10 27.28
N LEU A 436 -34.09 -2.64 26.16
CA LEU A 436 -34.01 -1.25 25.73
C LEU A 436 -35.20 -0.50 26.34
N MET A 437 -34.91 0.45 27.21
CA MET A 437 -35.89 1.08 28.11
C MET A 437 -35.93 2.58 27.90
N ASP A 438 -37.08 3.12 27.50
CA ASP A 438 -37.31 4.56 27.53
C ASP A 438 -37.41 5.09 28.96
N LEU A 439 -37.04 6.36 29.19
CA LEU A 439 -37.16 7.01 30.48
C LEU A 439 -38.57 7.51 30.77
N GLU A 440 -39.24 8.10 29.79
CA GLU A 440 -40.47 8.87 30.01
C GLU A 440 -41.70 8.15 29.47
N MET A 441 -42.27 7.29 30.31
CA MET A 441 -43.45 6.49 29.97
C MET A 441 -44.57 6.70 30.99
N PRO A 442 -45.85 6.60 30.58
CA PRO A 442 -47.00 6.66 31.48
C PRO A 442 -47.03 5.44 32.43
N VAL A 443 -47.79 5.52 33.52
CA VAL A 443 -47.97 4.45 34.54
C VAL A 443 -46.73 4.16 35.40
N MET A 444 -45.61 3.79 34.78
CA MET A 444 -44.32 3.56 35.46
C MET A 444 -43.17 3.98 34.55
N ASP A 445 -42.31 4.87 35.05
CA ASP A 445 -41.16 5.41 34.32
C ASP A 445 -39.99 4.41 34.23
N GLY A 446 -39.06 4.69 33.32
CA GLY A 446 -37.91 3.82 33.06
C GLY A 446 -36.97 3.67 34.25
N ILE A 447 -36.88 4.67 35.13
CA ILE A 447 -36.03 4.64 36.33
C ILE A 447 -36.58 3.65 37.35
N THR A 448 -37.87 3.77 37.67
CA THR A 448 -38.57 2.91 38.64
C THR A 448 -38.67 1.47 38.12
N ALA A 449 -38.90 1.31 36.81
CA ALA A 449 -38.89 0.01 36.15
C ALA A 449 -37.51 -0.65 36.23
N THR A 450 -36.45 0.09 35.90
CA THR A 450 -35.06 -0.40 36.00
C THR A 450 -34.74 -0.86 37.42
N GLN A 451 -35.05 -0.04 38.43
CA GLN A 451 -34.81 -0.41 39.83
C GLN A 451 -35.54 -1.70 40.22
N SER A 452 -36.80 -1.84 39.82
CA SER A 452 -37.62 -3.03 40.08
C SER A 452 -37.07 -4.29 39.40
N ILE A 453 -36.65 -4.17 38.13
CA ILE A 453 -36.08 -5.27 37.35
C ILE A 453 -34.75 -5.72 37.93
N LYS A 454 -33.83 -4.79 38.22
CA LYS A 454 -32.50 -5.11 38.76
C LYS A 454 -32.57 -5.73 40.16
N GLN A 455 -33.56 -5.38 40.99
CA GLN A 455 -33.77 -6.01 42.30
C GLN A 455 -34.22 -7.47 42.21
N ARG A 456 -35.04 -7.82 41.21
CA ARG A 456 -35.60 -9.18 41.06
C ARG A 456 -34.75 -10.07 40.16
N TRP A 457 -34.20 -9.50 39.09
CA TRP A 457 -33.36 -10.18 38.09
C TRP A 457 -32.08 -9.38 37.81
N PRO A 458 -31.07 -9.45 38.70
CA PRO A 458 -29.84 -8.67 38.57
C PRO A 458 -29.05 -8.95 37.28
N PHE A 459 -29.27 -10.12 36.67
CA PHE A 459 -28.60 -10.58 35.46
C PHE A 459 -29.18 -9.98 34.17
N ILE A 460 -30.44 -9.51 34.16
CA ILE A 460 -31.03 -8.86 33.00
C ILE A 460 -30.34 -7.51 32.81
N LYS A 461 -29.85 -7.26 31.60
CA LYS A 461 -29.19 -6.01 31.23
C LYS A 461 -30.22 -4.95 30.90
N VAL A 462 -30.05 -3.73 31.40
CA VAL A 462 -30.96 -2.61 31.07
C VAL A 462 -30.17 -1.47 30.45
N LEU A 463 -30.47 -1.17 29.18
CA LEU A 463 -29.95 -0.04 28.43
C LEU A 463 -31.04 1.03 28.30
N ILE A 464 -30.74 2.23 28.79
CA ILE A 464 -31.66 3.35 28.74
C ILE A 464 -31.60 4.03 27.36
N LEU A 465 -32.74 4.33 26.75
CA LEU A 465 -32.85 5.17 25.56
C LEU A 465 -33.38 6.54 25.97
N THR A 466 -32.67 7.62 25.62
CA THR A 466 -33.02 8.98 26.05
C THR A 466 -32.76 10.04 24.99
N THR A 467 -33.41 11.20 25.07
CA THR A 467 -33.12 12.35 24.21
C THR A 467 -31.97 13.20 24.80
N PHE A 468 -31.37 14.07 23.98
CA PHE A 468 -30.23 14.89 24.41
C PHE A 468 -30.54 15.82 25.60
N GLU A 469 -31.80 16.22 25.76
CA GLU A 469 -32.27 17.15 26.79
C GLU A 469 -32.43 16.49 28.19
N GLN A 470 -32.29 15.17 28.28
CA GLN A 470 -32.63 14.37 29.47
C GLN A 470 -31.40 13.79 30.19
N LYS A 471 -30.19 14.30 29.92
CA LYS A 471 -28.92 13.76 30.47
C LYS A 471 -28.91 13.60 32.00
N ASP A 472 -29.50 14.53 32.75
CA ASP A 472 -29.51 14.45 34.22
C ASP A 472 -30.43 13.32 34.75
N LYS A 473 -31.51 12.98 34.02
CA LYS A 473 -32.37 11.82 34.33
C LYS A 473 -31.68 10.49 33.98
N ALA A 474 -30.87 10.46 32.93
CA ALA A 474 -30.06 9.28 32.59
C ALA A 474 -29.06 8.93 33.71
N VAL A 475 -28.46 9.94 34.37
CA VAL A 475 -27.60 9.72 35.55
C VAL A 475 -28.37 9.04 36.70
N GLN A 476 -29.61 9.45 36.94
CA GLN A 476 -30.46 8.83 37.96
C GLN A 476 -30.83 7.38 37.61
N ALA A 477 -31.05 7.07 36.33
CA ALA A 477 -31.27 5.71 35.86
C ALA A 477 -30.03 4.81 36.04
N MET A 478 -28.83 5.35 35.76
CA MET A 478 -27.56 4.65 36.02
C MET A 478 -27.38 4.32 37.52
N ARG A 479 -27.68 5.27 38.41
CA ARG A 479 -27.68 5.03 39.88
C ARG A 479 -28.69 3.97 40.32
N SER A 480 -29.75 3.77 39.54
CA SER A 480 -30.79 2.77 39.81
C SER A 480 -30.42 1.37 39.27
N GLY A 481 -29.22 1.21 38.70
CA GLY A 481 -28.67 -0.08 38.27
C GLY A 481 -28.72 -0.35 36.78
N ALA A 482 -29.00 0.66 35.94
CA ALA A 482 -28.88 0.51 34.49
C ALA A 482 -27.43 0.16 34.07
N ASP A 483 -27.29 -0.69 33.06
CA ASP A 483 -26.00 -1.16 32.54
C ASP A 483 -25.40 -0.19 31.49
N GLY A 484 -26.18 0.81 31.06
CA GLY A 484 -25.75 1.91 30.20
C GLY A 484 -26.93 2.78 29.75
N TYR A 485 -26.63 3.88 29.04
CA TYR A 485 -27.63 4.69 28.36
C TYR A 485 -27.13 5.08 26.96
N LEU A 486 -28.07 5.26 26.04
CA LEU A 486 -27.83 5.62 24.64
C LEU A 486 -28.82 6.71 24.23
N LEU A 487 -28.41 7.55 23.28
CA LEU A 487 -29.29 8.58 22.73
C LEU A 487 -30.26 7.95 21.74
N LYS A 488 -31.54 8.34 21.77
CA LYS A 488 -32.56 7.93 20.77
C LYS A 488 -32.21 8.34 19.33
N THR A 489 -31.24 9.25 19.15
CA THR A 489 -30.70 9.67 17.85
C THR A 489 -29.54 8.80 17.36
N MET A 490 -29.14 7.78 18.12
CA MET A 490 -28.04 6.89 17.76
C MET A 490 -28.39 6.08 16.52
N GLU A 491 -27.39 5.86 15.65
CA GLU A 491 -27.61 5.08 14.45
C GLU A 491 -27.91 3.62 14.80
N PRO A 492 -28.85 2.95 14.10
CA PRO A 492 -29.25 1.60 14.47
C PRO A 492 -28.13 0.55 14.43
N ARG A 493 -27.16 0.69 13.52
CA ARG A 493 -25.97 -0.17 13.47
C ARG A 493 -25.06 0.05 14.67
N GLU A 494 -24.92 1.30 15.08
CA GLU A 494 -24.16 1.67 16.26
C GLU A 494 -24.86 1.14 17.53
N LEU A 495 -26.20 1.23 17.61
CA LEU A 495 -27.00 0.64 18.68
C LEU A 495 -26.80 -0.88 18.78
N ALA A 496 -26.79 -1.60 17.65
CA ALA A 496 -26.53 -3.04 17.61
C ALA A 496 -25.15 -3.40 18.19
N GLU A 497 -24.10 -2.65 17.82
CA GLU A 497 -22.77 -2.83 18.39
C GLU A 497 -22.74 -2.54 19.91
N HIS A 498 -23.44 -1.51 20.38
CA HIS A 498 -23.53 -1.19 21.80
C HIS A 498 -24.23 -2.31 22.59
N ILE A 499 -25.31 -2.89 22.06
CA ILE A 499 -25.99 -4.05 22.65
C ILE A 499 -25.02 -5.23 22.80
N ARG A 500 -24.25 -5.54 21.75
CA ARG A 500 -23.24 -6.61 21.75
C ARG A 500 -22.16 -6.39 22.82
N ILE A 501 -21.71 -5.14 23.00
CA ILE A 501 -20.71 -4.78 24.03
C ILE A 501 -21.26 -5.00 25.44
N VAL A 502 -22.49 -4.56 25.72
CA VAL A 502 -23.12 -4.67 27.05
C VAL A 502 -23.39 -6.12 27.43
N ILE A 503 -23.87 -6.93 26.49
CA ILE A 503 -24.08 -8.38 26.71
C ILE A 503 -22.76 -9.10 27.04
N ARG A 504 -21.65 -8.67 26.44
CA ARG A 504 -20.30 -9.21 26.72
C ARG A 504 -19.70 -8.72 28.04
N GLY A 505 -20.44 -7.95 28.84
CA GLY A 505 -20.00 -7.43 30.12
C GLY A 505 -19.17 -6.15 30.04
N GLY A 506 -19.10 -5.51 28.86
CA GLY A 506 -18.53 -4.18 28.72
C GLY A 506 -19.47 -3.10 29.27
N THR A 507 -18.93 -2.05 29.87
CA THR A 507 -19.69 -0.86 30.27
C THR A 507 -19.35 0.30 29.35
N LEU A 508 -20.38 0.91 28.75
CA LEU A 508 -20.26 2.10 27.91
C LEU A 508 -20.73 3.31 28.72
N MET A 509 -19.81 4.18 29.12
CA MET A 509 -20.10 5.42 29.83
C MET A 509 -19.48 6.61 29.10
N ASP A 510 -20.28 7.66 28.89
CA ASP A 510 -19.78 8.95 28.41
C ASP A 510 -18.85 9.58 29.48
N PRO A 511 -17.64 10.05 29.11
CA PRO A 511 -16.68 10.66 30.04
C PRO A 511 -17.21 11.86 30.84
N SER A 512 -18.26 12.53 30.37
CA SER A 512 -18.88 13.67 31.07
C SER A 512 -19.74 13.26 32.26
N ILE A 513 -20.19 12.00 32.30
CA ILE A 513 -21.02 11.45 33.39
C ILE A 513 -20.17 10.67 34.39
N SER A 514 -19.04 10.09 33.99
CA SER A 514 -18.06 9.55 34.95
C SER A 514 -17.45 10.64 35.85
N ALA A 515 -17.51 11.92 35.48
CA ALA A 515 -17.23 13.01 36.41
C ALA A 515 -18.39 13.21 37.41
N LYS A 516 -19.63 13.36 36.92
CA LYS A 516 -20.82 13.63 37.76
C LYS A 516 -21.26 12.48 38.68
N LEU A 517 -21.06 11.23 38.27
CA LEU A 517 -21.34 10.04 39.12
C LEU A 517 -20.44 10.02 40.35
N PHE A 518 -19.19 10.47 40.21
CA PHE A 518 -18.17 10.47 41.26
C PHE A 518 -18.08 11.82 42.01
N GLU A 519 -18.61 12.90 41.46
CA GLU A 519 -18.79 14.19 42.16
C GLU A 519 -19.83 14.10 43.30
N GLY A 520 -20.79 13.18 43.21
CA GLY A 520 -21.85 13.01 44.22
C GLY A 520 -21.40 12.36 45.53
N ASP A 521 -20.35 11.53 45.49
CA ASP A 521 -19.85 10.78 46.66
C ASP A 521 -18.54 11.37 47.24
N ALA A 522 -18.00 12.42 46.61
CA ALA A 522 -16.73 13.04 46.97
C ALA A 522 -16.85 14.26 47.91
N SER A 523 -18.05 14.56 48.44
CA SER A 523 -18.28 15.72 49.31
C SER A 523 -18.09 15.48 50.81
N ASP A 524 -17.91 14.23 51.25
CA ASP A 524 -17.68 13.93 52.68
C ASP A 524 -16.21 13.64 53.06
N PHE A 525 -15.28 13.54 52.11
CA PHE A 525 -13.89 13.17 52.41
C PHE A 525 -12.86 13.88 51.53
N LEU A 526 -12.96 15.19 51.38
CA LEU A 526 -11.81 16.01 50.98
C LEU A 526 -11.14 16.59 52.20
N GLU A 527 -10.23 15.83 52.80
CA GLU A 527 -9.03 16.43 53.37
C GLU A 527 -7.89 15.39 53.41
N GLU A 528 -6.71 15.87 53.01
CA GLU A 528 -5.38 15.30 53.27
C GLU A 528 -4.72 14.35 52.23
N LYS A 529 -3.98 14.98 51.31
CA LYS A 529 -2.61 14.64 50.84
C LYS A 529 -2.17 13.16 50.94
N THR A 530 -1.81 12.55 49.80
CA THR A 530 -0.41 12.50 49.30
C THR A 530 -0.30 11.74 47.98
N ALA A 531 0.67 12.20 47.17
CA ALA A 531 1.00 11.74 45.84
C ALA A 531 1.85 10.46 45.85
N ILE A 532 1.68 9.63 44.81
CA ILE A 532 2.79 8.90 44.18
C ILE A 532 2.63 9.00 42.66
N ALA A 533 3.58 9.66 42.02
CA ALA A 533 3.73 9.84 40.57
C ALA A 533 4.41 8.62 39.92
N PRO A 534 4.46 8.58 38.57
CA PRO A 534 5.72 8.27 37.90
C PRO A 534 6.25 9.46 37.10
N LEU A 535 7.57 9.65 37.26
CA LEU A 535 8.50 10.54 36.58
C LEU A 535 8.27 10.59 35.05
N GLY A 536 8.49 11.67 34.31
CA GLY A 536 9.13 12.95 34.57
C GLY A 536 9.69 13.47 33.25
N ILE A 537 9.34 14.70 32.84
CA ILE A 537 10.15 15.65 32.07
C ILE A 537 9.50 17.03 32.31
N SER A 538 10.34 17.98 32.70
CA SER A 538 10.02 19.28 33.29
C SER A 538 9.26 20.23 32.36
N ALA A 539 8.17 20.81 32.85
CA ALA A 539 7.51 21.97 32.25
C ALA A 539 8.08 23.27 32.83
N PRO A 540 8.26 24.34 32.03
CA PRO A 540 8.20 25.70 32.51
C PRO A 540 6.82 26.32 32.24
N GLU A 541 6.22 26.83 33.31
CA GLU A 541 5.26 27.94 33.43
C GLU A 541 4.19 28.10 32.32
N SER A 542 2.99 27.58 32.59
CA SER A 542 1.80 27.83 31.77
C SER A 542 1.10 29.14 32.18
N SER A 543 1.06 30.09 31.24
CA SER A 543 0.25 31.32 31.29
C SER A 543 -1.25 31.02 31.52
N PRO A 544 -1.98 31.82 32.33
CA PRO A 544 -3.41 31.61 32.66
C PRO A 544 -4.35 31.60 31.45
N LEU A 545 -3.89 31.99 30.27
CA LEU A 545 -4.66 32.04 29.02
C LEU A 545 -4.74 30.68 28.28
N ARG A 546 -3.89 29.70 28.59
CA ARG A 546 -3.96 28.33 27.99
C ARG A 546 -5.25 27.59 28.34
N VAL A 547 -5.81 27.88 29.52
CA VAL A 547 -7.00 27.21 30.06
C VAL A 547 -8.28 27.62 29.32
N LEU A 548 -8.32 28.82 28.73
CA LEU A 548 -9.53 29.35 28.07
C LEU A 548 -9.95 28.56 26.83
N TYR A 549 -9.00 27.90 26.15
CA TYR A 549 -9.23 27.14 24.92
C TYR A 549 -8.91 25.64 25.05
N ASP A 550 -8.58 25.17 26.25
CA ASP A 550 -8.18 23.77 26.53
C ASP A 550 -7.15 23.21 25.52
N LEU A 551 -6.16 24.03 25.17
CA LEU A 551 -5.12 23.66 24.21
C LEU A 551 -4.06 22.82 24.89
N THR A 552 -3.80 21.64 24.32
CA THR A 552 -2.70 20.79 24.74
C THR A 552 -1.36 21.48 24.46
N PRO A 553 -0.27 21.09 25.16
CA PRO A 553 1.06 21.64 24.89
C PRO A 553 1.47 21.51 23.42
N ARG A 554 1.06 20.43 22.75
CA ARG A 554 1.41 20.15 21.35
C ARG A 554 0.64 21.00 20.36
N GLU A 555 -0.64 21.27 20.62
CA GLU A 555 -1.45 22.21 19.82
C GLU A 555 -0.89 23.64 19.94
N MET A 556 -0.42 24.04 21.13
CA MET A 556 0.24 25.34 21.32
C MET A 556 1.57 25.46 20.55
N GLU A 557 2.41 24.43 20.56
CA GLU A 557 3.65 24.42 19.75
C GLU A 557 3.37 24.58 18.26
N ILE A 558 2.31 23.92 17.76
CA ILE A 558 1.89 24.04 16.37
C ILE A 558 1.36 25.44 16.08
N LEU A 559 0.54 26.02 16.95
CA LEU A 559 0.05 27.40 16.83
C LEU A 559 1.21 28.42 16.77
N GLN A 560 2.24 28.27 17.62
CA GLN A 560 3.44 29.11 17.62
C GLN A 560 4.28 28.98 16.34
N HIS A 561 4.29 27.81 15.71
CA HIS A 561 4.98 27.63 14.43
C HIS A 561 4.17 28.16 13.26
N LEU A 562 2.84 28.08 13.34
CA LEU A 562 1.94 28.66 12.35
C LEU A 562 2.00 30.19 12.35
N SER A 563 2.08 30.83 13.52
CA SER A 563 2.24 32.29 13.64
C SER A 563 3.55 32.80 13.04
N LYS A 564 4.60 31.97 13.05
CA LYS A 564 5.90 32.24 12.40
C LYS A 564 5.90 32.02 10.88
N GLY A 565 4.75 31.81 10.25
CA GLY A 565 4.65 31.66 8.80
C GLY A 565 5.04 30.28 8.25
N MET A 566 5.35 29.29 9.11
CA MET A 566 5.82 27.98 8.63
C MET A 566 4.71 27.19 7.92
N ARG A 567 5.10 26.36 6.93
CA ARG A 567 4.21 25.42 6.25
C ARG A 567 4.16 24.10 7.03
N TYR A 568 3.05 23.34 6.96
CA TYR A 568 2.87 22.09 7.73
C TYR A 568 4.04 21.10 7.56
N LYS A 569 4.54 20.92 6.34
CA LYS A 569 5.71 20.07 6.06
C LYS A 569 6.97 20.50 6.82
N SER A 570 7.18 21.80 7.00
CA SER A 570 8.32 22.34 7.76
C SER A 570 8.12 22.20 9.27
N ILE A 571 6.88 22.34 9.75
CA ILE A 571 6.52 22.11 11.16
C ILE A 571 6.70 20.64 11.51
N ALA A 572 6.25 19.74 10.63
CA ALA A 572 6.40 18.29 10.77
C ALA A 572 7.87 17.88 10.93
N MET A 573 8.75 18.41 10.06
CA MET A 573 10.19 18.15 10.15
C MET A 573 10.83 18.71 11.44
N LYS A 574 10.38 19.89 11.89
CA LYS A 574 10.93 20.56 13.07
C LYS A 574 10.47 19.94 14.39
N LEU A 575 9.25 19.39 14.43
CA LEU A 575 8.66 18.74 15.59
C LEU A 575 8.82 17.21 15.58
N TYR A 576 9.50 16.64 14.57
CA TYR A 576 9.62 15.20 14.35
C TYR A 576 8.26 14.49 14.27
N LEU A 577 7.31 15.08 13.56
CA LEU A 577 5.97 14.56 13.30
C LEU A 577 5.76 14.25 11.81
N SER A 578 4.72 13.49 11.47
CA SER A 578 4.28 13.36 10.08
C SER A 578 3.47 14.60 9.63
N ASP A 579 3.43 14.89 8.32
CA ASP A 579 2.63 16.01 7.77
C ASP A 579 1.13 15.85 8.07
N GLY A 580 0.62 14.61 8.04
CA GLY A 580 -0.76 14.29 8.43
C GLY A 580 -1.03 14.53 9.92
N THR A 581 -0.07 14.18 10.79
CA THR A 581 -0.18 14.44 12.23
C THR A 581 -0.25 15.93 12.55
N VAL A 582 0.55 16.76 11.87
CA VAL A 582 0.49 18.23 12.04
C VAL A 582 -0.85 18.79 11.56
N ARG A 583 -1.41 18.27 10.46
CA ARG A 583 -2.74 18.67 9.98
C ARG A 583 -3.84 18.29 10.97
N ASN A 584 -3.79 17.09 11.54
CA ASN A 584 -4.78 16.66 12.54
C ASN A 584 -4.72 17.54 13.80
N TYR A 585 -3.53 17.85 14.30
CA TYR A 585 -3.38 18.79 15.41
C TYR A 585 -3.84 20.20 15.05
N ALA A 586 -3.57 20.67 13.82
CA ALA A 586 -4.08 21.97 13.36
C ALA A 586 -5.62 21.99 13.26
N SER A 587 -6.23 20.89 12.79
CA SER A 587 -7.68 20.74 12.74
C SER A 587 -8.32 20.71 14.13
N ALA A 588 -7.72 19.97 15.08
CA ALA A 588 -8.18 19.95 16.47
C ALA A 588 -8.02 21.32 17.15
N LEU A 589 -6.89 22.00 16.92
CA LEU A 589 -6.64 23.38 17.34
C LEU A 589 -7.72 24.34 16.80
N TYR A 590 -8.05 24.28 15.51
CA TYR A 590 -9.06 25.14 14.89
C TYR A 590 -10.45 24.89 15.48
N ALA A 591 -10.80 23.62 15.70
CA ALA A 591 -12.06 23.23 16.33
C ALA A 591 -12.17 23.78 17.77
N LYS A 592 -11.10 23.63 18.58
CA LYS A 592 -11.05 24.14 19.97
C LYS A 592 -11.10 25.67 20.04
N MET A 593 -10.53 26.35 19.05
CA MET A 593 -10.55 27.82 18.96
C MET A 593 -11.80 28.38 18.28
N GLY A 594 -12.68 27.54 17.72
CA GLY A 594 -13.89 27.95 17.01
C GLY A 594 -13.62 28.69 15.68
N VAL A 595 -12.49 28.41 15.03
CA VAL A 595 -12.02 29.09 13.80
C VAL A 595 -11.96 28.11 12.63
N ARG A 596 -11.98 28.61 11.39
CA ARG A 596 -12.08 27.75 10.19
C ARG A 596 -10.77 27.57 9.45
N ASN A 597 -9.85 28.52 9.59
CA ASN A 597 -8.61 28.53 8.84
C ASN A 597 -7.44 29.04 9.69
N ARG A 598 -6.25 28.91 9.10
CA ARG A 598 -4.99 29.31 9.70
C ARG A 598 -4.95 30.80 10.04
N GLU A 599 -5.44 31.67 9.15
CA GLU A 599 -5.39 33.11 9.36
C GLU A 599 -6.24 33.52 10.58
N GLU A 600 -7.46 33.00 10.67
CA GLU A 600 -8.37 33.22 11.80
C GLU A 600 -7.80 32.67 13.12
N ALA A 601 -7.15 31.51 13.09
CA ALA A 601 -6.49 30.94 14.27
C ALA A 601 -5.36 31.82 14.81
N ILE A 602 -4.53 32.39 13.91
CA ILE A 602 -3.44 33.29 14.29
C ILE A 602 -4.01 34.62 14.81
N GLU A 603 -5.05 35.16 14.17
CA GLU A 603 -5.70 36.39 14.63
C GLU A 603 -6.35 36.21 16.01
N ALA A 604 -7.08 35.12 16.22
CA ALA A 604 -7.69 34.79 17.51
C ALA A 604 -6.63 34.58 18.60
N ALA A 605 -5.51 33.93 18.27
CA ALA A 605 -4.41 33.73 19.21
C ALA A 605 -3.69 35.04 19.59
N ASN A 606 -3.54 35.99 18.64
CA ASN A 606 -3.02 37.33 18.92
C ASN A 606 -3.98 38.13 19.82
N LYS A 607 -5.29 38.10 19.52
CA LYS A 607 -6.31 38.77 20.36
C LYS A 607 -6.37 38.21 21.78
N ALA A 608 -6.15 36.90 21.92
CA ALA A 608 -6.12 36.20 23.20
C ALA A 608 -4.76 36.28 23.92
N GLY A 609 -3.72 36.90 23.34
CA GLY A 609 -2.40 37.03 23.95
C GLY A 609 -1.64 35.69 24.13
N LEU A 610 -1.91 34.70 23.27
CA LEU A 610 -1.29 33.37 23.33
C LEU A 610 0.06 33.29 22.59
N ILE A 611 0.31 34.21 21.66
CA ILE A 611 1.48 34.28 20.77
C ILE A 611 1.97 35.70 20.55
#